data_AF-A0A6I9SL30-F1
#
_entry.id   AF-A0A6I9SL30-F1
#
_cell.length_a   1.000
_cell.length_b   1.000
_cell.length_c   1.000
_cell.angle_alpha   90.00
_cell.angle_beta   90.00
_cell.angle_gamma   90.00
#
_symmetry.space_group_name_H-M   'P 1'
#
loop_
_entity.id
_entity.type
_entity.pdbx_description
1 polymer ?
#
loop_
_entity_poly.entity_id
_entity_poly.type
_entity_poly.pdbx_seq_one_letter_code
_entity_poly.pdbx_strand_id
1 'polypeptide(L)'
;MVVSRRDRIKEDVVRKAVNALLKWKKKKQKKLYSQSDHEFAQEEVEEEDDGDDFIYLSVTLKKVPTQELTRTPHQILLRHSLLSQDYSSLNCCLIVDGKKITSEAAHKIIKAKGIRFIKQVLKVSKLKSDYKSFDSKKKLYDSFDVFFAVKSVVPLLPKVLGKVFYNKKKKIPVPVELRADGSNWKDEIEKACKSSLLCLSGGTCSALKVGRWALTETEEIVENVFEAIDGVLEIVPKKWGGIRCFHLKFSDSLALPIYEYQQTLQPDDNKVGKVGDGGSGLVGMKRKRAELVEGSGRKK
;
A
#
# COMPACT_ATOMS: atom_id res chain seq x y z
N MET A 1 -20.06 -9.71 -22.47
CA MET A 1 -20.49 -10.29 -21.19
C MET A 1 -19.41 -10.02 -20.13
N VAL A 2 -19.62 -9.05 -19.26
CA VAL A 2 -18.71 -8.80 -18.12
C VAL A 2 -19.07 -9.83 -17.06
N VAL A 3 -18.24 -10.87 -16.89
CA VAL A 3 -18.42 -11.85 -15.81
C VAL A 3 -18.49 -11.09 -14.49
N SER A 4 -19.57 -11.28 -13.74
CA SER A 4 -19.81 -10.53 -12.50
C SER A 4 -18.74 -10.87 -11.48
N ARG A 5 -18.30 -9.88 -10.69
CA ARG A 5 -17.33 -10.06 -9.61
C ARG A 5 -17.70 -11.18 -8.64
N ARG A 6 -19.01 -11.37 -8.44
CA ARG A 6 -19.61 -12.39 -7.57
C ARG A 6 -19.53 -13.80 -8.11
N ASP A 7 -19.36 -13.98 -9.42
CA ASP A 7 -19.24 -15.32 -10.03
C ASP A 7 -17.84 -15.93 -9.82
N ARG A 8 -16.81 -15.07 -9.64
CA ARG A 8 -15.42 -15.51 -9.51
C ARG A 8 -14.91 -15.58 -8.07
N ILE A 9 -15.49 -14.78 -7.18
CA ILE A 9 -15.08 -14.69 -5.79
C ILE A 9 -16.30 -14.94 -4.90
N LYS A 10 -16.29 -16.07 -4.20
CA LYS A 10 -17.33 -16.43 -3.23
C LYS A 10 -17.18 -15.58 -1.99
N GLU A 11 -18.26 -14.91 -1.60
CA GLU A 11 -18.31 -14.09 -0.38
C GLU A 11 -17.91 -14.88 0.87
N ASP A 12 -18.34 -16.15 0.96
CA ASP A 12 -17.99 -17.04 2.08
C ASP A 12 -16.48 -17.22 2.26
N VAL A 13 -15.72 -17.25 1.17
CA VAL A 13 -14.26 -17.42 1.21
C VAL A 13 -13.61 -16.15 1.77
N VAL A 14 -14.07 -14.98 1.31
CA VAL A 14 -13.60 -13.67 1.81
C VAL A 14 -13.91 -13.54 3.29
N ARG A 15 -15.15 -13.82 3.69
CA ARG A 15 -15.63 -13.80 5.08
C ARG A 15 -14.82 -14.73 5.99
N LYS A 16 -14.56 -15.97 5.55
CA LYS A 16 -13.72 -16.92 6.31
C LYS A 16 -12.28 -16.41 6.44
N ALA A 17 -11.70 -15.85 5.39
CA ALA A 17 -10.36 -15.29 5.41
C ALA A 17 -10.26 -14.10 6.37
N VAL A 18 -11.20 -13.15 6.32
CA VAL A 18 -11.27 -12.01 7.26
C VAL A 18 -11.39 -12.51 8.69
N ASN A 19 -12.32 -13.42 8.99
CA ASN A 19 -12.49 -13.98 10.33
C ASN A 19 -11.24 -14.72 10.84
N ALA A 20 -10.55 -15.46 9.98
CA ALA A 20 -9.30 -16.13 10.32
C ALA A 20 -8.19 -15.13 10.67
N LEU A 21 -8.07 -14.05 9.90
CA LEU A 21 -7.12 -12.96 10.17
C LEU A 21 -7.45 -12.25 11.49
N LEU A 22 -8.70 -11.89 11.72
CA LEU A 22 -9.15 -11.25 12.96
C LEU A 22 -8.87 -12.14 14.17
N LYS A 23 -9.18 -13.45 14.09
CA LYS A 23 -8.89 -14.42 15.15
C LYS A 23 -7.39 -14.57 15.41
N TRP A 24 -6.58 -14.55 14.35
CA TRP A 24 -5.12 -14.60 14.46
C TRP A 24 -4.57 -13.37 15.19
N LYS A 25 -5.02 -12.16 14.84
CA LYS A 25 -4.57 -10.92 15.52
C LYS A 25 -4.99 -10.90 16.99
N LYS A 26 -6.21 -11.36 17.36
CA LYS A 26 -6.63 -11.55 18.77
C LYS A 26 -5.70 -12.51 19.52
N LYS A 27 -5.35 -13.65 18.90
CA LYS A 27 -4.46 -14.64 19.52
C LYS A 27 -3.04 -14.09 19.71
N LYS A 28 -2.54 -13.34 18.72
CA LYS A 28 -1.24 -12.67 18.79
C LYS A 28 -1.19 -11.63 19.92
N GLN A 29 -2.20 -10.77 20.04
CA GLN A 29 -2.30 -9.80 21.14
C GLN A 29 -2.35 -10.47 22.52
N LYS A 30 -3.15 -11.54 22.69
CA LYS A 30 -3.20 -12.28 23.95
C LYS A 30 -1.86 -12.91 24.32
N LYS A 31 -1.15 -13.48 23.34
CA LYS A 31 0.18 -14.07 23.56
C LYS A 31 1.19 -13.02 24.00
N LEU A 32 1.17 -11.85 23.38
CA LEU A 32 2.02 -10.72 23.73
C LEU A 32 1.78 -10.25 25.18
N TYR A 33 0.51 -10.13 25.59
CA TYR A 33 0.14 -9.72 26.95
C TYR A 33 0.49 -10.78 28.02
N SER A 34 0.51 -12.06 27.66
CA SER A 34 0.94 -13.13 28.57
C SER A 34 2.46 -13.32 28.65
N GLN A 35 3.23 -12.70 27.76
CA GLN A 35 4.70 -12.77 27.75
C GLN A 35 5.34 -11.54 28.43
N SER A 36 4.60 -10.44 28.63
CA SER A 36 5.10 -9.24 29.31
C SER A 36 5.32 -9.38 30.83
N ASP A 37 4.88 -10.48 31.45
CA ASP A 37 5.12 -10.73 32.88
C ASP A 37 6.48 -11.42 33.15
N HIS A 38 7.22 -11.85 32.12
CA HIS A 38 8.54 -12.46 32.30
C HIS A 38 9.50 -12.04 31.17
N GLU A 39 10.53 -11.27 31.56
CA GLU A 39 11.78 -10.93 30.86
C GLU A 39 11.96 -9.49 30.40
N PHE A 40 12.45 -8.70 31.36
CA PHE A 40 13.35 -7.58 31.14
C PHE A 40 14.76 -8.17 30.89
N ALA A 41 15.14 -8.40 29.65
CA ALA A 41 16.54 -8.67 29.28
C ALA A 41 16.85 -8.07 27.92
N GLN A 42 17.96 -7.34 27.88
CA GLN A 42 18.43 -6.53 26.77
C GLN A 42 18.77 -7.38 25.55
N GLU A 43 18.07 -7.17 24.44
CA GLU A 43 18.59 -7.48 23.11
C GLU A 43 18.28 -6.32 22.17
N GLU A 44 19.20 -6.12 21.23
CA GLU A 44 19.33 -4.98 20.33
C GLU A 44 17.99 -4.53 19.75
N VAL A 45 17.77 -3.22 19.69
CA VAL A 45 16.62 -2.62 18.99
C VAL A 45 16.79 -2.87 17.49
N GLU A 46 16.55 -4.10 17.05
CA GLU A 46 16.02 -4.35 15.72
C GLU A 46 14.77 -3.48 15.64
N GLU A 47 14.65 -2.65 14.60
CA GLU A 47 13.44 -1.84 14.41
C GLU A 47 12.25 -2.80 14.34
N GLU A 48 11.58 -3.04 15.47
CA GLU A 48 10.35 -3.79 15.54
C GLU A 48 9.45 -3.17 14.47
N ASP A 49 9.14 -3.94 13.44
CA ASP A 49 8.15 -3.55 12.44
C ASP A 49 6.86 -3.37 13.24
N ASP A 50 6.61 -2.12 13.63
CA ASP A 50 5.43 -1.62 14.32
C ASP A 50 4.24 -2.06 13.49
N GLY A 51 3.79 -3.27 13.81
CA GLY A 51 2.97 -4.10 12.95
C GLY A 51 1.64 -3.43 12.89
N ASP A 52 1.35 -2.80 11.76
CA ASP A 52 0.19 -1.94 11.72
C ASP A 52 -1.08 -2.78 11.85
N ASP A 53 -2.11 -2.11 12.34
CA ASP A 53 -3.41 -2.69 12.56
C ASP A 53 -4.24 -2.74 11.26
N PHE A 54 -3.63 -2.55 10.09
CA PHE A 54 -4.37 -2.54 8.83
C PHE A 54 -4.42 -3.92 8.17
N ILE A 55 -5.61 -4.25 7.65
CA ILE A 55 -5.79 -5.38 6.77
C ILE A 55 -5.50 -4.91 5.35
N TYR A 56 -4.63 -5.64 4.66
CA TYR A 56 -4.22 -5.38 3.30
C TYR A 56 -4.79 -6.42 2.33
N LEU A 57 -5.33 -5.93 1.23
CA LEU A 57 -5.58 -6.70 0.02
C LEU A 57 -4.35 -6.61 -0.89
N SER A 58 -3.63 -7.71 -1.01
CA SER A 58 -2.50 -7.87 -1.93
C SER A 58 -3.02 -8.34 -3.29
N VAL A 59 -2.80 -7.52 -4.32
CA VAL A 59 -3.06 -7.86 -5.72
C VAL A 59 -1.75 -8.24 -6.40
N THR A 60 -1.76 -9.37 -7.10
CA THR A 60 -0.66 -9.77 -7.99
C THR A 60 -1.13 -9.75 -9.43
N LEU A 61 -0.43 -8.99 -10.26
CA LEU A 61 -0.67 -8.88 -11.69
C LEU A 61 0.13 -9.94 -12.46
N LYS A 62 -0.37 -10.34 -13.63
CA LYS A 62 0.34 -11.25 -14.55
C LYS A 62 1.50 -10.58 -15.26
N LYS A 63 1.40 -9.25 -15.48
CA LYS A 63 2.43 -8.44 -16.13
C LYS A 63 2.77 -7.25 -15.26
N VAL A 64 4.03 -6.79 -15.34
CA VAL A 64 4.48 -5.57 -14.68
C VAL A 64 3.72 -4.37 -15.27
N PRO A 65 3.14 -3.49 -14.43
CA PRO A 65 2.42 -2.31 -14.90
C PRO A 65 3.35 -1.32 -15.63
N THR A 66 2.78 -0.53 -16.54
CA THR A 66 3.52 0.49 -17.29
C THR A 66 3.94 1.66 -16.41
N GLN A 67 4.93 2.44 -16.85
CA GLN A 67 5.46 3.57 -16.07
C GLN A 67 4.40 4.65 -15.76
N GLU A 68 3.43 4.84 -16.64
CA GLU A 68 2.33 5.80 -16.44
C GLU A 68 1.47 5.43 -15.23
N LEU A 69 1.16 4.14 -15.07
CA LEU A 69 0.35 3.64 -13.96
C LEU A 69 1.09 3.64 -12.62
N THR A 70 2.43 3.61 -12.64
CA THR A 70 3.27 3.58 -11.43
C THR A 70 3.68 4.98 -10.94
N ARG A 71 3.55 6.01 -11.78
CA ARG A 71 3.97 7.38 -11.46
C ARG A 71 3.08 8.04 -10.40
N THR A 72 1.79 7.73 -10.41
CA THR A 72 0.82 8.30 -9.48
C THR A 72 0.07 7.20 -8.76
N PRO A 73 -0.02 7.28 -7.42
CA PRO A 73 -0.95 6.47 -6.66
C PRO A 73 -2.40 6.66 -7.14
N HIS A 74 -3.15 5.57 -7.19
CA HIS A 74 -4.56 5.58 -7.59
C HIS A 74 -5.45 5.49 -6.37
N GLN A 75 -6.50 6.29 -6.32
CA GLN A 75 -7.48 6.24 -5.24
C GLN A 75 -8.62 5.32 -5.62
N ILE A 76 -8.99 4.45 -4.69
CA ILE A 76 -10.17 3.59 -4.79
C ILE A 76 -11.11 3.99 -3.67
N LEU A 77 -12.32 4.41 -4.02
CA LEU A 77 -13.32 4.79 -3.03
C LEU A 77 -13.84 3.53 -2.32
N LEU A 78 -13.80 3.53 -0.99
CA LEU A 78 -14.40 2.48 -0.18
C LEU A 78 -15.76 2.94 0.37
N ARG A 79 -16.64 1.97 0.66
CA ARG A 79 -17.94 2.24 1.31
C ARG A 79 -17.75 2.67 2.76
N HIS A 80 -16.88 1.96 3.48
CA HIS A 80 -16.59 2.21 4.89
C HIS A 80 -15.20 2.81 5.05
N SER A 81 -15.12 3.93 5.78
CA SER A 81 -13.87 4.66 6.00
C SER A 81 -12.89 3.84 6.82
N LEU A 82 -11.60 3.88 6.46
CA LEU A 82 -10.52 3.27 7.23
C LEU A 82 -10.03 4.16 8.38
N LEU A 83 -10.52 5.40 8.42
CA LEU A 83 -10.20 6.40 9.41
C LEU A 83 -11.31 6.45 10.46
N SER A 84 -10.95 6.81 11.69
CA SER A 84 -11.93 7.00 12.76
C SER A 84 -13.01 7.97 12.32
N GLN A 85 -14.28 7.66 12.61
CA GLN A 85 -15.44 8.46 12.24
C GLN A 85 -15.33 9.91 12.75
N ASP A 86 -14.60 10.11 13.85
CA ASP A 86 -14.24 11.42 14.38
C ASP A 86 -13.01 12.00 13.67
N TYR A 87 -13.24 12.55 12.48
CA TYR A 87 -12.23 13.30 11.71
C TYR A 87 -11.58 14.45 12.50
N SER A 88 -12.17 14.87 13.63
CA SER A 88 -11.68 15.93 14.52
C SER A 88 -10.37 15.59 15.24
N SER A 89 -10.06 14.31 15.43
CA SER A 89 -8.81 13.86 16.08
C SER A 89 -7.64 13.72 15.12
N LEU A 90 -7.91 13.67 13.81
CA LEU A 90 -6.89 13.43 12.79
C LEU A 90 -6.05 14.68 12.54
N ASN A 91 -4.74 14.49 12.51
CA ASN A 91 -3.79 15.48 12.05
C ASN A 91 -3.63 15.33 10.54
N CYS A 92 -4.40 16.07 9.74
CA CYS A 92 -4.22 16.07 8.29
C CYS A 92 -3.34 17.22 7.80
N CYS A 93 -2.47 16.91 6.83
CA CYS A 93 -1.61 17.87 6.15
C CYS A 93 -1.95 17.94 4.66
N LEU A 94 -2.13 19.15 4.11
CA LEU A 94 -2.38 19.39 2.69
C LEU A 94 -1.14 19.95 2.00
N ILE A 95 -0.67 19.30 0.94
CA ILE A 95 0.48 19.73 0.15
C ILE A 95 0.02 20.38 -1.16
N VAL A 96 0.42 21.64 -1.34
CA VAL A 96 0.07 22.47 -2.51
C VAL A 96 1.32 22.90 -3.29
N ASP A 97 1.16 23.10 -4.60
CA ASP A 97 2.24 23.54 -5.50
C ASP A 97 2.66 25.00 -5.24
N GLY A 98 1.76 25.82 -4.71
CA GLY A 98 1.99 27.24 -4.47
C GLY A 98 1.79 28.14 -5.69
N LYS A 99 1.73 27.57 -6.91
CA LYS A 99 1.45 28.30 -8.16
C LYS A 99 -0.06 28.45 -8.43
N LYS A 100 -0.77 27.32 -8.56
CA LYS A 100 -2.22 27.29 -8.83
C LYS A 100 -3.07 27.59 -7.60
N ILE A 101 -2.61 27.12 -6.44
CA ILE A 101 -3.27 27.29 -5.15
C ILE A 101 -2.20 27.74 -4.17
N THR A 102 -2.33 28.96 -3.65
CA THR A 102 -1.45 29.49 -2.61
C THR A 102 -1.87 28.96 -1.24
N SER A 103 -0.92 28.90 -0.30
CA SER A 103 -1.21 28.44 1.07
C SER A 103 -2.24 29.32 1.75
N GLU A 104 -2.20 30.64 1.52
CA GLU A 104 -3.15 31.59 2.10
C GLU A 104 -4.56 31.43 1.52
N ALA A 105 -4.68 31.24 0.20
CA ALA A 105 -5.96 30.93 -0.43
C ALA A 105 -6.53 29.61 0.10
N ALA A 106 -5.67 28.60 0.28
CA ALA A 106 -6.07 27.33 0.88
C ALA A 106 -6.61 27.50 2.31
N HIS A 107 -5.91 28.25 3.16
CA HIS A 107 -6.38 28.53 4.52
C HIS A 107 -7.71 29.29 4.53
N LYS A 108 -7.90 30.26 3.61
CA LYS A 108 -9.16 31.00 3.48
C LYS A 108 -10.31 30.07 3.08
N ILE A 109 -10.10 29.18 2.11
CA ILE A 109 -11.11 28.21 1.65
C ILE A 109 -11.42 27.18 2.74
N ILE A 110 -10.40 26.65 3.42
CA ILE A 110 -10.55 25.70 4.53
C ILE A 110 -11.37 26.33 5.66
N LYS A 111 -11.07 27.57 6.03
CA LYS A 111 -11.81 28.31 7.06
C LYS A 111 -13.24 28.61 6.63
N ALA A 112 -13.43 29.06 5.39
CA ALA A 112 -14.76 29.35 4.84
C ALA A 112 -15.65 28.10 4.77
N LYS A 113 -15.07 26.93 4.49
CA LYS A 113 -15.79 25.66 4.40
C LYS A 113 -15.88 24.88 5.70
N GLY A 114 -15.23 25.35 6.76
CA GLY A 114 -15.25 24.70 8.07
C GLY A 114 -14.56 23.33 8.09
N ILE A 115 -13.54 23.12 7.25
CA ILE A 115 -12.77 21.87 7.19
C ILE A 115 -11.79 21.84 8.38
N ARG A 116 -12.22 21.31 9.53
CA ARG A 116 -11.42 21.32 10.78
C ARG A 116 -10.31 20.28 10.82
N PHE A 117 -10.35 19.27 9.97
CA PHE A 117 -9.39 18.16 9.97
C PHE A 117 -8.04 18.52 9.32
N ILE A 118 -7.98 19.55 8.46
CA ILE A 118 -6.69 20.04 7.90
C ILE A 118 -6.05 21.01 8.88
N LYS A 119 -5.02 20.54 9.58
CA LYS A 119 -4.27 21.37 10.54
C LYS A 119 -3.18 22.21 9.88
N GLN A 120 -2.51 21.67 8.86
CA GLN A 120 -1.39 22.36 8.22
C GLN A 120 -1.46 22.27 6.69
N VAL A 121 -1.15 23.40 6.03
CA VAL A 121 -0.95 23.46 4.58
C VAL A 121 0.53 23.70 4.28
N LEU A 122 1.14 22.83 3.49
CA LEU A 122 2.55 22.87 3.12
C LEU A 122 2.72 23.17 1.63
N LYS A 123 3.65 24.08 1.32
CA LYS A 123 4.08 24.32 -0.06
C LYS A 123 5.19 23.35 -0.44
N VAL A 124 5.25 22.92 -1.70
CA VAL A 124 6.38 22.09 -2.21
C VAL A 124 7.73 22.77 -1.99
N SER A 125 7.81 24.10 -2.13
CA SER A 125 9.06 24.83 -1.89
C SER A 125 9.52 24.73 -0.43
N LYS A 126 8.61 24.84 0.54
CA LYS A 126 8.92 24.68 1.97
C LYS A 126 9.34 23.25 2.31
N LEU A 127 8.69 22.26 1.69
CA LEU A 127 9.09 20.87 1.82
C LEU A 127 10.53 20.61 1.32
N LYS A 128 10.99 21.35 0.30
CA LYS A 128 12.35 21.21 -0.23
C LYS A 128 13.41 21.91 0.64
N SER A 129 13.08 23.06 1.24
CA SER A 129 14.01 23.81 2.09
C SER A 129 14.09 23.24 3.50
N ASP A 130 12.95 23.16 4.18
CA ASP A 130 12.89 22.99 5.65
C ASP A 130 12.99 21.51 6.05
N TYR A 131 12.58 20.62 5.14
CA TYR A 131 12.54 19.18 5.34
C TYR A 131 13.57 18.46 4.48
N LYS A 132 14.79 19.01 4.34
CA LYS A 132 15.89 18.36 3.61
C LYS A 132 16.48 17.18 4.39
N SER A 133 16.67 17.35 5.70
CA SER A 133 17.27 16.35 6.58
C SER A 133 16.34 15.16 6.82
N PHE A 134 16.94 13.99 7.12
CA PHE A 134 16.18 12.78 7.43
C PHE A 134 15.32 12.97 8.70
N ASP A 135 15.89 13.57 9.73
CA ASP A 135 15.22 13.84 11.01
C ASP A 135 13.98 14.74 10.86
N SER A 136 14.09 15.85 10.11
CA SER A 136 12.93 16.73 9.87
C SER A 136 11.81 16.00 9.12
N LYS A 137 12.15 15.13 8.15
CA LYS A 137 11.17 14.31 7.43
C LYS A 137 10.49 13.30 8.37
N LYS A 138 11.25 12.69 9.27
CA LYS A 138 10.72 11.76 10.28
C LYS A 138 9.77 12.47 11.24
N LYS A 139 10.16 13.65 11.76
CA LYS A 139 9.29 14.50 12.58
C LYS A 139 7.99 14.86 11.86
N LEU A 140 8.05 15.20 10.57
CA LEU A 140 6.86 15.47 9.77
C LEU A 140 5.97 14.22 9.65
N TYR A 141 6.58 13.06 9.36
CA TYR A 141 5.87 11.79 9.24
C TYR A 141 5.18 11.37 10.54
N ASP A 142 5.79 11.64 11.70
CA ASP A 142 5.26 11.28 13.01
C ASP A 142 4.16 12.26 13.47
N SER A 143 4.25 13.53 13.09
CA SER A 143 3.31 14.59 13.52
C SER A 143 1.92 14.50 12.88
N PHE A 144 1.81 13.86 11.70
CA PHE A 144 0.57 13.81 10.92
C PHE A 144 0.13 12.37 10.65
N ASP A 145 -1.18 12.17 10.59
CA ASP A 145 -1.80 10.87 10.31
C ASP A 145 -2.00 10.66 8.81
N VAL A 146 -2.49 11.70 8.14
CA VAL A 146 -2.87 11.66 6.72
C VAL A 146 -2.28 12.85 5.98
N PHE A 147 -1.73 12.58 4.80
CA PHE A 147 -1.23 13.59 3.88
C PHE A 147 -2.11 13.62 2.64
N PHE A 148 -2.53 14.81 2.23
CA PHE A 148 -3.19 15.07 0.96
C PHE A 148 -2.26 15.87 0.07
N ALA A 149 -2.28 15.62 -1.23
CA ALA A 149 -1.46 16.36 -2.18
C ALA A 149 -2.23 16.66 -3.46
N VAL A 150 -2.10 17.88 -3.97
CA VAL A 150 -2.67 18.22 -5.28
C VAL A 150 -2.06 17.29 -6.35
N LYS A 151 -2.89 16.76 -7.25
CA LYS A 151 -2.48 15.80 -8.30
C LYS A 151 -1.25 16.22 -9.11
N SER A 152 -1.06 17.52 -9.34
CA SER A 152 0.13 18.07 -10.04
C SER A 152 1.43 17.91 -9.26
N VAL A 153 1.35 17.86 -7.93
CA VAL A 153 2.49 17.79 -7.01
C VAL A 153 2.93 16.35 -6.77
N VAL A 154 2.00 15.39 -6.80
CA VAL A 154 2.23 13.97 -6.49
C VAL A 154 3.47 13.38 -7.18
N PRO A 155 3.72 13.60 -8.49
CA PRO A 155 4.92 13.07 -9.15
C PRO A 155 6.26 13.61 -8.62
N LEU A 156 6.26 14.75 -7.93
CA LEU A 156 7.45 15.39 -7.37
C LEU A 156 7.74 14.90 -5.94
N LEU A 157 6.73 14.40 -5.24
CA LEU A 157 6.82 14.04 -3.82
C LEU A 157 7.80 12.91 -3.50
N PRO A 158 7.95 11.84 -4.32
CA PRO A 158 8.94 10.80 -4.05
C PRO A 158 10.36 11.35 -3.96
N LYS A 159 10.70 12.38 -4.76
CA LYS A 159 12.02 13.02 -4.74
C LYS A 159 12.23 13.90 -3.51
N VAL A 160 11.17 14.51 -2.99
CA VAL A 160 11.24 15.45 -1.86
C VAL A 160 11.16 14.71 -0.53
N LEU A 161 10.09 13.94 -0.32
CA LEU A 161 9.83 13.20 0.92
C LEU A 161 10.76 11.98 1.09
N GLY A 162 11.30 11.46 -0.01
CA GLY A 162 12.29 10.39 0.01
C GLY A 162 11.80 9.10 0.66
N LYS A 163 12.76 8.27 1.11
CA LYS A 163 12.50 6.93 1.64
C LYS A 163 11.67 6.92 2.92
N VAL A 164 11.73 7.97 3.74
CA VAL A 164 10.98 8.06 5.02
C VAL A 164 9.49 7.81 4.80
N PHE A 165 8.91 8.44 3.76
CA PHE A 165 7.50 8.31 3.44
C PHE A 165 7.18 7.11 2.54
N TYR A 166 8.07 6.80 1.59
CA TYR A 166 7.79 5.83 0.52
C TYR A 166 8.29 4.42 0.80
N ASN A 167 9.13 4.20 1.82
CA ASN A 167 9.61 2.86 2.16
C ASN A 167 8.50 2.01 2.80
N LYS A 168 7.89 2.50 3.87
CA LYS A 168 6.82 1.77 4.58
C LYS A 168 5.47 1.83 3.84
N LYS A 169 5.32 2.70 2.84
CA LYS A 169 4.06 2.98 2.10
C LYS A 169 2.80 3.21 2.98
N LYS A 170 2.96 3.49 4.28
CA LYS A 170 1.86 3.64 5.23
C LYS A 170 1.17 5.00 5.14
N LYS A 171 1.94 6.10 5.03
CA LYS A 171 1.45 7.49 4.97
C LYS A 171 1.85 8.20 3.68
N ILE A 172 1.60 7.56 2.53
CA ILE A 172 1.82 8.20 1.22
C ILE A 172 0.76 9.28 1.01
N PRO A 173 1.14 10.47 0.51
CA PRO A 173 0.17 11.52 0.21
C PRO A 173 -0.90 11.08 -0.79
N VAL A 174 -2.16 11.21 -0.39
CA VAL A 174 -3.34 10.90 -1.21
C VAL A 174 -3.52 12.01 -2.25
N PRO A 175 -3.57 11.70 -3.56
CA PRO A 175 -3.83 12.70 -4.59
C PRO A 175 -5.20 13.37 -4.34
N VAL A 176 -5.35 14.66 -4.59
CA VAL A 176 -6.67 15.32 -4.58
C VAL A 176 -6.76 16.31 -5.73
N GLU A 177 -7.91 16.36 -6.39
CA GLU A 177 -8.16 17.30 -7.48
C GLU A 177 -8.85 18.55 -6.94
N LEU A 178 -8.04 19.48 -6.42
CA LEU A 178 -8.54 20.74 -5.88
C LEU A 178 -8.66 21.80 -6.98
N ARG A 179 -9.86 22.35 -7.14
CA ARG A 179 -10.11 23.48 -8.06
C ARG A 179 -9.84 24.81 -7.36
N ALA A 180 -9.45 25.83 -8.13
CA ALA A 180 -9.08 27.15 -7.60
C ALA A 180 -10.27 27.95 -7.05
N ASP A 181 -11.49 27.66 -7.53
CA ASP A 181 -12.76 28.23 -7.07
C ASP A 181 -13.18 27.75 -5.67
N GLY A 182 -12.50 26.74 -5.13
CA GLY A 182 -12.78 26.20 -3.80
C GLY A 182 -14.03 25.34 -3.73
N SER A 183 -14.83 25.23 -4.79
CA SER A 183 -16.20 24.66 -4.77
C SER A 183 -16.23 23.18 -4.40
N ASN A 184 -15.20 22.41 -4.79
CA ASN A 184 -15.14 20.96 -4.61
C ASN A 184 -14.32 20.48 -3.41
N TRP A 185 -13.70 21.37 -2.63
CA TRP A 185 -12.70 20.96 -1.63
C TRP A 185 -13.26 20.04 -0.54
N LYS A 186 -14.45 20.34 -0.01
CA LYS A 186 -15.04 19.54 1.07
C LYS A 186 -15.35 18.12 0.61
N ASP A 187 -16.05 18.00 -0.51
CA ASP A 187 -16.44 16.73 -1.11
C ASP A 187 -15.22 15.88 -1.50
N GLU A 188 -14.24 16.50 -2.17
CA GLU A 188 -13.04 15.80 -2.62
C GLU A 188 -12.20 15.29 -1.45
N ILE A 189 -12.11 16.04 -0.35
CA ILE A 189 -11.35 15.58 0.81
C ILE A 189 -12.11 14.52 1.61
N GLU A 190 -13.43 14.66 1.78
CA GLU A 190 -14.26 13.62 2.40
C GLU A 190 -14.18 12.31 1.60
N LYS A 191 -14.18 12.42 0.26
CA LYS A 191 -13.96 11.29 -0.64
C LYS A 191 -12.56 10.70 -0.48
N ALA A 192 -11.53 11.55 -0.40
CA ALA A 192 -10.15 11.09 -0.20
C ALA A 192 -9.97 10.39 1.15
N CYS A 193 -10.63 10.85 2.21
CA CYS A 193 -10.65 10.20 3.53
C CYS A 193 -11.26 8.79 3.49
N LYS A 194 -12.33 8.60 2.70
CA LYS A 194 -12.97 7.29 2.48
C LYS A 194 -12.22 6.42 1.47
N SER A 195 -11.26 6.98 0.74
CA SER A 195 -10.52 6.27 -0.28
C SER A 195 -9.34 5.49 0.30
N SER A 196 -9.03 4.36 -0.33
CA SER A 196 -7.78 3.63 -0.13
C SER A 196 -6.86 3.80 -1.32
N LEU A 197 -5.55 3.74 -1.06
CA LEU A 197 -4.52 4.11 -2.02
C LEU A 197 -3.83 2.88 -2.63
N LEU A 198 -3.99 2.68 -3.93
CA LEU A 198 -3.28 1.67 -4.69
C LEU A 198 -1.99 2.26 -5.28
N CYS A 199 -0.85 1.86 -4.73
CA CYS A 199 0.47 2.26 -5.23
C CYS A 199 1.10 1.13 -6.06
N LEU A 200 0.93 1.20 -7.37
CA LEU A 200 1.59 0.29 -8.31
C LEU A 200 3.08 0.62 -8.36
N SER A 201 3.93 -0.36 -8.11
CA SER A 201 5.40 -0.26 -8.26
C SER A 201 5.87 -0.97 -9.53
N GLY A 202 7.17 -0.89 -9.86
CA GLY A 202 7.77 -1.63 -10.98
C GLY A 202 7.80 -3.16 -10.81
N GLY A 203 7.03 -3.71 -9.87
CA GLY A 203 6.84 -5.14 -9.67
C GLY A 203 5.39 -5.54 -9.95
N THR A 204 5.11 -6.84 -9.89
CA THR A 204 3.77 -7.38 -10.17
C THR A 204 2.84 -7.36 -8.96
N CYS A 205 3.37 -7.25 -7.75
CA CYS A 205 2.61 -7.26 -6.51
C CYS A 205 2.40 -5.85 -5.96
N SER A 206 1.18 -5.56 -5.52
CA SER A 206 0.83 -4.31 -4.85
C SER A 206 -0.17 -4.60 -3.72
N ALA A 207 -0.19 -3.75 -2.70
CA ALA A 207 -1.08 -3.91 -1.55
C ALA A 207 -1.94 -2.65 -1.38
N LEU A 208 -3.19 -2.85 -0.98
CA LEU A 208 -4.20 -1.84 -0.73
C LEU A 208 -4.78 -2.05 0.67
N LYS A 209 -5.04 -0.99 1.43
CA LYS A 209 -5.69 -1.11 2.74
C LYS A 209 -7.19 -1.32 2.57
N VAL A 210 -7.78 -2.27 3.30
CA VAL A 210 -9.21 -2.60 3.19
C VAL A 210 -9.96 -2.59 4.52
N GLY A 211 -9.24 -2.58 5.64
CA GLY A 211 -9.83 -2.52 6.97
C GLY A 211 -8.81 -2.11 8.02
N ARG A 212 -9.28 -1.70 9.19
CA ARG A 212 -8.46 -1.45 10.37
C ARG A 212 -8.95 -2.33 11.53
N TRP A 213 -8.02 -3.08 12.10
CA TRP A 213 -8.20 -3.85 13.32
C TRP A 213 -8.77 -2.96 14.43
N ALA A 214 -9.75 -3.49 15.15
CA ALA A 214 -10.52 -2.84 16.22
C ALA A 214 -11.50 -1.72 15.80
N LEU A 215 -11.41 -1.16 14.58
CA LEU A 215 -12.32 -0.09 14.13
C LEU A 215 -13.43 -0.61 13.21
N THR A 216 -13.08 -1.48 12.26
CA THR A 216 -14.03 -1.96 11.23
C THR A 216 -14.56 -3.34 11.55
N GLU A 217 -15.86 -3.54 11.37
CA GLU A 217 -16.51 -4.84 11.57
C GLU A 217 -16.22 -5.81 10.40
N THR A 218 -16.42 -7.11 10.63
CA THR A 218 -16.18 -8.14 9.61
C THR A 218 -16.99 -7.88 8.34
N GLU A 219 -18.28 -7.51 8.46
CA GLU A 219 -19.14 -7.24 7.30
C GLU A 219 -18.64 -6.07 6.47
N GLU A 220 -18.28 -4.98 7.14
CA GLU A 220 -17.77 -3.76 6.50
C GLU A 220 -16.45 -4.04 5.75
N ILE A 221 -15.56 -4.85 6.34
CA ILE A 221 -14.30 -5.25 5.69
C ILE A 221 -14.60 -6.07 4.43
N VAL A 222 -15.55 -7.00 4.49
CA VAL A 222 -15.92 -7.83 3.32
C VAL A 222 -16.45 -6.93 2.19
N GLU A 223 -17.34 -5.97 2.51
CA GLU A 223 -17.83 -4.99 1.52
C GLU A 223 -16.69 -4.15 0.93
N ASN A 224 -15.80 -3.64 1.79
CA ASN A 224 -14.64 -2.88 1.36
C ASN A 224 -13.70 -3.69 0.46
N VAL A 225 -13.53 -4.99 0.70
CA VAL A 225 -12.73 -5.88 -0.15
C VAL A 225 -13.34 -5.98 -1.55
N PHE A 226 -14.67 -6.09 -1.68
CA PHE A 226 -15.31 -6.15 -2.99
C PHE A 226 -15.21 -4.83 -3.76
N GLU A 227 -15.39 -3.69 -3.10
CA GLU A 227 -15.23 -2.37 -3.72
C GLU A 227 -13.77 -2.10 -4.10
N ALA A 228 -12.83 -2.54 -3.25
CA ALA A 228 -11.41 -2.54 -3.56
C ALA A 228 -11.08 -3.34 -4.82
N ILE A 229 -11.65 -4.55 -4.97
CA ILE A 229 -11.43 -5.39 -6.15
C ILE A 229 -11.96 -4.72 -7.40
N ASP A 230 -13.15 -4.10 -7.34
CA ASP A 230 -13.73 -3.39 -8.48
C ASP A 230 -12.90 -2.18 -8.89
N GLY A 231 -12.47 -1.37 -7.93
CA GLY A 231 -11.58 -0.24 -8.20
C GLY A 231 -10.23 -0.69 -8.80
N VAL A 232 -9.68 -1.80 -8.33
CA VAL A 232 -8.46 -2.40 -8.92
C VAL A 232 -8.73 -2.85 -10.36
N LEU A 233 -9.87 -3.47 -10.65
CA LEU A 233 -10.21 -3.95 -11.99
C LEU A 233 -10.36 -2.81 -13.01
N GLU A 234 -10.79 -1.63 -12.58
CA GLU A 234 -10.85 -0.43 -13.43
C GLU A 234 -9.47 0.12 -13.78
N ILE A 235 -8.51 0.01 -12.85
CA ILE A 235 -7.14 0.52 -13.02
C ILE A 235 -6.29 -0.46 -13.83
N VAL A 236 -6.49 -1.77 -13.66
CA VAL A 236 -5.64 -2.81 -14.24
C VAL A 236 -5.95 -3.04 -15.73
N PRO A 237 -4.92 -3.02 -16.61
CA PRO A 237 -5.13 -3.33 -18.02
C PRO A 237 -5.62 -4.78 -18.18
N LYS A 238 -6.62 -4.98 -19.04
CA LYS A 238 -7.30 -6.27 -19.28
C LYS A 238 -8.15 -6.77 -18.10
N LYS A 239 -8.41 -5.96 -17.07
CA LYS A 239 -9.27 -6.30 -15.92
C LYS A 239 -8.86 -7.66 -15.32
N TRP A 240 -9.78 -8.61 -15.22
CA TRP A 240 -9.54 -9.98 -14.77
C TRP A 240 -8.42 -10.71 -15.52
N GLY A 241 -8.24 -10.44 -16.81
CA GLY A 241 -7.17 -11.05 -17.61
C GLY A 241 -5.78 -10.63 -17.15
N GLY A 242 -5.65 -9.47 -16.52
CA GLY A 242 -4.39 -8.92 -16.00
C GLY A 242 -4.05 -9.37 -14.58
N ILE A 243 -5.00 -9.97 -13.86
CA ILE A 243 -4.85 -10.34 -12.45
C ILE A 243 -4.48 -11.81 -12.32
N ARG A 244 -3.44 -12.09 -11.53
CA ARG A 244 -3.00 -13.44 -11.19
C ARG A 244 -3.69 -13.94 -9.93
N CYS A 245 -3.65 -13.18 -8.84
CA CYS A 245 -4.26 -13.59 -7.58
C CYS A 245 -4.53 -12.39 -6.67
N PHE A 246 -5.47 -12.59 -5.74
CA PHE A 246 -5.76 -11.70 -4.63
C PHE A 246 -5.54 -12.46 -3.32
N HIS A 247 -4.81 -11.83 -2.39
CA HIS A 247 -4.58 -12.36 -1.05
C HIS A 247 -4.92 -11.30 0.01
N LEU A 248 -5.45 -11.72 1.14
CA LEU A 248 -5.66 -10.88 2.32
C LEU A 248 -4.58 -11.15 3.37
N LYS A 249 -4.00 -10.10 3.94
CA LYS A 249 -2.96 -10.21 4.97
C LYS A 249 -2.92 -8.99 5.90
N PHE A 250 -2.34 -9.16 7.08
CA PHE A 250 -1.75 -8.06 7.84
C PHE A 250 -0.29 -7.83 7.41
N SER A 251 0.37 -6.80 7.95
CA SER A 251 1.81 -6.59 7.72
C SER A 251 2.66 -7.77 8.20
N ASP A 252 2.23 -8.40 9.29
CA ASP A 252 2.93 -9.43 10.06
C ASP A 252 2.33 -10.84 9.91
N SER A 253 1.21 -10.98 9.18
CA SER A 253 0.53 -12.26 9.02
C SER A 253 0.86 -12.96 7.70
N LEU A 254 0.52 -14.25 7.65
CA LEU A 254 0.45 -14.98 6.39
C LEU A 254 -0.66 -14.42 5.49
N ALA A 255 -0.45 -14.56 4.17
CA ALA A 255 -1.38 -14.11 3.16
C ALA A 255 -2.40 -15.20 2.81
N LEU A 256 -3.68 -14.93 3.03
CA LEU A 256 -4.77 -15.85 2.75
C LEU A 256 -5.31 -15.63 1.33
N PRO A 257 -5.29 -16.64 0.45
CA PRO A 257 -5.81 -16.51 -0.90
C PRO A 257 -7.33 -16.38 -0.90
N ILE A 258 -7.84 -15.36 -1.60
CA ILE A 258 -9.27 -15.20 -1.88
C ILE A 258 -9.59 -15.48 -3.35
N TYR A 259 -8.61 -15.32 -4.22
CA TYR A 259 -8.73 -15.60 -5.65
C TYR A 259 -7.37 -15.99 -6.21
N GLU A 260 -7.34 -17.05 -6.99
CA GLU A 260 -6.18 -17.45 -7.77
C GLU A 260 -6.61 -17.80 -9.18
N TYR A 261 -5.89 -17.27 -10.16
CA TYR A 261 -6.08 -17.62 -11.56
C TYR A 261 -5.58 -19.05 -11.77
N GLN A 262 -6.52 -19.98 -11.89
CA GLN A 262 -6.21 -21.34 -12.34
C GLN A 262 -5.91 -21.28 -13.84
N GLN A 263 -4.66 -21.52 -14.18
CA GLN A 263 -4.28 -21.75 -15.57
C GLN A 263 -4.82 -23.12 -15.93
N THR A 264 -5.91 -23.17 -16.72
CA THR A 264 -6.30 -24.42 -17.38
C THR A 264 -5.13 -24.81 -18.27
N LEU A 265 -4.37 -25.81 -17.85
CA LEU A 265 -3.48 -26.55 -18.74
C LEU A 265 -4.40 -27.12 -19.82
N GLN A 266 -4.43 -26.49 -20.99
CA GLN A 266 -4.95 -27.18 -22.16
C GLN A 266 -3.94 -28.33 -22.41
N PRO A 267 -4.38 -29.58 -22.50
CA PRO A 267 -3.51 -30.63 -22.98
C PRO A 267 -3.06 -30.22 -24.39
N ASP A 268 -1.76 -30.03 -24.57
CA ASP A 268 -1.17 -29.79 -25.88
C ASP A 268 -1.42 -31.04 -26.75
N ASP A 269 -2.47 -31.02 -27.56
CA ASP A 269 -2.63 -31.96 -28.66
C ASP A 269 -1.55 -31.68 -29.72
N ASN A 270 -0.71 -32.70 -29.94
CA ASN A 270 0.22 -32.87 -31.05
C ASN A 270 1.41 -31.90 -31.18
N LYS A 271 2.60 -32.38 -30.79
CA LYS A 271 3.64 -32.78 -31.77
C LYS A 271 4.44 -34.00 -31.26
N VAL A 272 4.12 -35.16 -31.84
CA VAL A 272 5.04 -36.32 -31.89
C VAL A 272 6.29 -35.90 -32.66
N GLY A 273 7.43 -35.94 -31.98
CA GLY A 273 8.75 -35.71 -32.54
C GLY A 273 9.76 -36.67 -31.92
N LYS A 274 9.94 -37.80 -32.62
CA LYS A 274 10.98 -38.83 -32.53
C LYS A 274 12.02 -38.76 -31.40
N VAL A 275 12.09 -39.91 -30.73
CA VAL A 275 13.20 -40.50 -29.95
C VAL A 275 14.58 -40.23 -30.58
N GLY A 276 15.50 -39.76 -29.75
CA GLY A 276 16.94 -39.73 -29.99
C GLY A 276 17.66 -39.97 -28.66
N ASP A 277 18.36 -41.10 -28.61
CA ASP A 277 19.09 -41.72 -27.51
C ASP A 277 20.28 -40.88 -27.00
N GLY A 278 20.67 -41.08 -25.73
CA GLY A 278 21.99 -40.69 -25.21
C GLY A 278 22.06 -40.03 -23.83
N GLY A 279 22.40 -40.82 -22.80
CA GLY A 279 23.52 -40.52 -21.90
C GLY A 279 23.31 -39.64 -20.65
N SER A 280 23.14 -40.31 -19.51
CA SER A 280 23.74 -40.09 -18.17
C SER A 280 24.33 -38.71 -17.79
N GLY A 281 23.97 -38.21 -16.58
CA GLY A 281 24.83 -37.26 -15.86
C GLY A 281 24.20 -36.57 -14.65
N LEU A 282 24.32 -37.19 -13.47
CA LEU A 282 24.12 -36.58 -12.16
C LEU A 282 25.26 -35.58 -11.87
N VAL A 283 25.02 -34.27 -11.70
CA VAL A 283 25.95 -33.40 -10.94
C VAL A 283 25.20 -32.26 -10.24
N GLY A 284 25.31 -32.22 -8.91
CA GLY A 284 24.84 -31.14 -8.05
C GLY A 284 25.74 -29.90 -8.10
N MET A 285 25.13 -28.71 -8.15
CA MET A 285 25.83 -27.43 -8.07
C MET A 285 26.02 -27.01 -6.60
N LYS A 286 27.22 -27.28 -6.07
CA LYS A 286 27.76 -26.64 -4.86
C LYS A 286 28.13 -25.19 -5.17
N ARG A 287 27.67 -24.28 -4.30
CA ARG A 287 28.00 -22.85 -4.28
C ARG A 287 29.48 -22.65 -3.93
N LYS A 288 30.20 -21.90 -4.75
CA LYS A 288 31.61 -21.50 -4.53
C LYS A 288 31.63 -20.19 -3.73
N ARG A 289 32.23 -20.23 -2.55
CA ARG A 289 32.54 -19.09 -1.67
C ARG A 289 33.85 -18.46 -2.20
N ALA A 290 33.85 -17.16 -2.45
CA ALA A 290 35.06 -16.42 -2.85
C ALA A 290 35.81 -15.97 -1.58
N GLU A 291 37.07 -16.38 -1.46
CA GLU A 291 38.03 -15.86 -0.49
C GLU A 291 38.76 -14.65 -1.08
N LEU A 292 38.86 -13.60 -0.28
CA LEU A 292 39.70 -12.42 -0.51
C LEU A 292 41.12 -12.77 -0.05
N VAL A 293 42.09 -12.68 -0.97
CA VAL A 293 43.52 -12.74 -0.65
C VAL A 293 44.06 -11.31 -0.62
N GLU A 294 44.59 -10.92 0.53
CA GLU A 294 45.39 -9.71 0.73
C GLU A 294 46.71 -9.80 -0.05
N GLY A 295 46.95 -8.84 -0.94
CA GLY A 295 48.21 -8.66 -1.63
C GLY A 295 49.16 -7.77 -0.83
N SER A 296 50.14 -8.41 -0.19
CA SER A 296 51.30 -7.79 0.45
C SER A 296 52.43 -7.52 -0.57
N GLY A 297 53.07 -6.35 -0.46
CA GLY A 297 54.41 -6.04 -0.98
C GLY A 297 54.43 -5.28 -2.32
N ARG A 298 55.36 -4.34 -2.59
CA ARG A 298 56.61 -4.00 -1.90
C ARG A 298 57.22 -2.73 -2.55
N LYS A 299 57.77 -1.85 -1.71
CA LYS A 299 58.95 -0.96 -1.89
C LYS A 299 59.40 -0.57 -3.32
N LYS A 300 59.51 0.74 -3.57
CA LYS A 300 60.78 1.48 -3.49
C LYS A 300 60.51 2.97 -3.37
#